data_AF-A0A950FZE6-F1
#
_entry.id   AF-A0A950FZE6-F1
#
_cell.length_a   1.000
_cell.length_b   1.000
_cell.length_c   1.000
_cell.angle_alpha   90.00
_cell.angle_beta   90.00
_cell.angle_gamma   90.00
#
_symmetry.space_group_name_H-M   'P 1'
#
loop_
_entity.id
_entity.type
_entity.pdbx_description
1 polymer ?
#
loop_
_entity_poly.entity_id
_entity_poly.type
_entity_poly.pdbx_seq_one_letter_code
_entity_poly.pdbx_strand_id
1 'polypeptide(L)'
;IPGGGIVATSSPRRSRQITAHRPDVRVMDIRGNVPSRIAKLLAEDSWDSLVLAKAGLERLGYRVTGGVLEVLTDQLFATDLLEILPAAGQGAIGSEIRANELEMQNLLAKINDAPTWFCTRVEREFLRLLGGGCNLPVGIRTSLRGNELRCEAIIFDESEKPRSGAISGEFETPGAAAAALLHMIYEKGK
;
A
#
# COMPACT_ATOMS: atom_id res chain seq x y z
N ILE A 1 20.45 -4.49 -2.45
CA ILE A 1 20.46 -4.56 -3.93
C ILE A 1 21.55 -3.63 -4.45
N PRO A 2 22.53 -4.14 -5.20
CA PRO A 2 23.59 -3.34 -5.83
C PRO A 2 23.03 -2.24 -6.73
N GLY A 3 23.87 -1.25 -7.06
CA GLY A 3 23.51 -0.23 -8.05
C GLY A 3 23.21 -0.87 -9.41
N GLY A 4 22.16 -0.40 -10.09
CA GLY A 4 21.71 -0.98 -11.36
C GLY A 4 20.84 -2.23 -11.25
N GLY A 5 20.60 -2.75 -10.05
CA GLY A 5 19.80 -3.96 -9.85
C GLY A 5 18.34 -3.82 -10.27
N ILE A 6 17.70 -4.96 -10.52
CA ILE A 6 16.35 -5.09 -11.07
C ILE A 6 15.37 -5.46 -9.96
N VAL A 7 14.35 -4.62 -9.77
CA VAL A 7 13.26 -4.82 -8.81
C VAL A 7 11.99 -5.25 -9.54
N ALA A 8 11.47 -6.43 -9.19
CA ALA A 8 10.28 -7.00 -9.79
C ALA A 8 9.00 -6.45 -9.16
N THR A 9 8.20 -5.68 -9.89
CA THR A 9 6.84 -5.30 -9.50
C THR A 9 6.02 -4.76 -10.66
N SER A 10 4.80 -5.28 -10.87
CA SER A 10 3.85 -4.74 -11.87
C SER A 10 2.95 -3.64 -11.30
N SER A 11 3.27 -3.08 -10.13
CA SER A 11 2.45 -2.03 -9.50
C SER A 11 3.03 -0.66 -9.87
N PRO A 12 2.29 0.20 -10.61
CA PRO A 12 2.75 1.56 -10.91
C PRO A 12 3.09 2.35 -9.64
N ARG A 13 2.28 2.20 -8.59
CA ARG A 13 2.51 2.81 -7.27
C ARG A 13 3.86 2.44 -6.67
N ARG A 14 4.23 1.15 -6.71
CA ARG A 14 5.51 0.68 -6.17
C ARG A 14 6.66 1.13 -7.07
N SER A 15 6.52 0.90 -8.37
CA SER A 15 7.50 1.28 -9.38
C SER A 15 7.91 2.75 -9.26
N ARG A 16 6.94 3.67 -9.26
CA ARG A 16 7.19 5.11 -9.15
C ARG A 16 7.87 5.51 -7.84
N GLN A 17 7.44 4.96 -6.71
CA GLN A 17 8.07 5.26 -5.42
C GLN A 17 9.50 4.68 -5.34
N ILE A 18 9.71 3.46 -5.83
CA ILE A 18 11.03 2.83 -5.85
C ILE A 18 11.99 3.67 -6.69
N THR A 19 11.61 4.06 -7.91
CA THR A 19 12.46 4.89 -8.77
C THR A 19 12.68 6.30 -8.20
N ALA A 20 11.71 6.86 -7.47
CA ALA A 20 11.89 8.14 -6.79
C ALA A 20 12.93 8.06 -5.64
N HIS A 21 12.95 6.96 -4.89
CA HIS A 21 13.93 6.75 -3.80
C HIS A 21 15.28 6.21 -4.29
N ARG A 22 15.28 5.42 -5.36
CA ARG A 22 16.44 4.76 -5.95
C ARG A 22 16.42 4.92 -7.48
N PRO A 23 16.83 6.10 -8.00
CA PRO A 23 16.88 6.35 -9.44
C PRO A 23 17.84 5.42 -10.19
N ASP A 24 18.75 4.75 -9.48
CA ASP A 24 19.75 3.83 -10.02
C ASP A 24 19.23 2.41 -10.25
N VAL A 25 18.08 2.02 -9.70
CA VAL A 25 17.51 0.67 -9.91
C VAL A 25 16.56 0.63 -11.10
N ARG A 26 16.49 -0.53 -11.76
CA ARG A 26 15.52 -0.79 -12.83
C ARG A 26 14.31 -1.48 -12.24
N VAL A 27 13.10 -1.08 -12.65
CA VAL A 27 11.88 -1.79 -12.26
C VAL A 27 11.37 -2.56 -13.46
N MET A 28 11.13 -3.87 -13.28
CA MET A 28 10.59 -4.74 -14.32
C MET A 28 9.30 -5.40 -13.86
N ASP A 29 8.39 -5.57 -14.81
CA ASP A 29 7.10 -6.21 -14.55
C ASP A 29 7.28 -7.68 -14.17
N ILE A 30 6.44 -8.13 -13.25
CA ILE A 30 6.30 -9.54 -12.90
C ILE A 30 4.83 -9.86 -12.58
N ARG A 31 4.31 -10.90 -13.23
CA ARG A 31 2.91 -11.36 -13.11
C ARG A 31 2.84 -12.79 -12.58
N GLY A 32 1.68 -13.10 -12.01
CA GLY A 32 1.40 -14.35 -11.31
C GLY A 32 0.84 -14.11 -9.91
N ASN A 33 0.47 -15.18 -9.22
CA ASN A 33 0.19 -15.15 -7.78
C ASN A 33 1.50 -15.08 -6.96
N VAL A 34 1.40 -14.94 -5.64
CA VAL A 34 2.59 -14.84 -4.76
C VAL A 34 3.56 -16.02 -4.95
N PRO A 35 3.13 -17.30 -4.86
CA PRO A 35 4.06 -18.43 -5.01
C PRO A 35 4.78 -18.45 -6.36
N SER A 36 4.05 -18.21 -7.48
CA SER A 36 4.67 -18.20 -8.81
C SER A 36 5.65 -17.04 -9.01
N ARG A 37 5.41 -15.88 -8.40
CA ARG A 37 6.36 -14.76 -8.46
C ARG A 37 7.65 -15.06 -7.69
N ILE A 38 7.54 -15.70 -6.53
CA ILE A 38 8.70 -16.13 -5.75
C ILE A 38 9.48 -17.20 -6.54
N ALA A 39 8.80 -18.18 -7.13
CA ALA A 39 9.43 -19.21 -7.95
C ALA A 39 10.19 -18.61 -9.14
N LYS A 40 9.61 -17.62 -9.83
CA LYS A 40 10.30 -16.90 -10.92
C LYS A 40 11.53 -16.13 -10.46
N LEU A 41 11.47 -15.48 -9.29
CA LEU A 41 12.63 -14.80 -8.72
C LEU A 41 13.79 -15.78 -8.45
N LEU A 42 13.49 -17.01 -8.02
CA LEU A 42 14.51 -18.02 -7.74
C LEU A 42 15.04 -18.73 -9.00
N ALA A 43 14.21 -18.84 -10.04
CA ALA A 43 14.53 -19.64 -11.24
C ALA A 43 15.10 -18.82 -12.41
N GLU A 44 14.86 -17.51 -12.46
CA GLU A 44 15.24 -16.66 -13.58
C GLU A 44 16.21 -15.55 -13.12
N ASP A 45 17.31 -15.36 -13.85
CA ASP A 45 18.28 -14.28 -13.59
C ASP A 45 17.78 -12.88 -14.02
N SER A 46 16.50 -12.74 -14.34
CA SER A 46 15.88 -11.50 -14.82
C SER A 46 15.62 -10.48 -13.72
N TRP A 47 15.64 -10.88 -12.44
CA TRP A 47 15.31 -10.00 -11.30
C TRP A 47 16.23 -10.24 -10.11
N ASP A 48 16.69 -9.17 -9.46
CA ASP A 48 17.48 -9.25 -8.22
C ASP A 48 16.61 -9.24 -6.96
N SER A 49 15.37 -8.77 -7.07
CA SER A 49 14.47 -8.62 -5.91
C SER A 49 13.01 -8.55 -6.33
N LEU A 50 12.10 -8.81 -5.39
CA LEU A 50 10.65 -8.83 -5.61
C LEU A 50 9.94 -8.07 -4.50
N VAL A 51 8.99 -7.21 -4.87
CA VAL A 51 8.18 -6.47 -3.88
C VAL A 51 6.77 -7.05 -3.79
N LEU A 52 6.42 -7.57 -2.60
CA LEU A 52 5.11 -8.13 -2.27
C LEU A 52 4.46 -7.39 -1.11
N ALA A 53 3.16 -7.62 -0.91
CA ALA A 53 2.48 -7.14 0.29
C ALA A 53 2.71 -8.15 1.43
N LYS A 54 3.22 -7.67 2.57
CA LYS A 54 3.47 -8.49 3.78
C LYS A 54 2.25 -9.30 4.22
N ALA A 55 1.08 -8.67 4.30
CA ALA A 55 -0.16 -9.36 4.67
C ALA A 55 -0.51 -10.53 3.74
N GLY A 56 -0.13 -10.46 2.45
CA GLY A 56 -0.33 -11.55 1.50
C GLY A 56 0.62 -12.72 1.74
N LEU A 57 1.88 -12.42 2.11
CA LEU A 57 2.86 -13.43 2.51
C LEU A 57 2.42 -14.16 3.78
N GLU A 58 2.09 -13.40 4.84
CA GLU A 58 1.72 -13.97 6.14
C GLU A 58 0.48 -14.87 6.06
N ARG A 59 -0.55 -14.47 5.31
CA ARG A 59 -1.77 -15.28 5.10
C ARG A 59 -1.51 -16.59 4.36
N LEU A 60 -0.47 -16.63 3.53
CA LEU A 60 -0.04 -17.82 2.80
C LEU A 60 0.98 -18.66 3.60
N GLY A 61 1.28 -18.28 4.84
CA GLY A 61 2.21 -19.01 5.71
C GLY A 61 3.68 -18.64 5.50
N TYR A 62 4.00 -17.67 4.65
CA TYR A 62 5.36 -17.16 4.50
C TYR A 62 5.68 -16.24 5.68
N ARG A 63 6.64 -16.66 6.51
CA ARG A 63 7.09 -15.89 7.68
C ARG A 63 8.53 -15.44 7.48
N VAL A 64 8.79 -14.18 7.83
CA VAL A 64 10.13 -13.61 7.82
C VAL A 64 10.67 -13.63 9.25
N THR A 65 11.76 -14.34 9.48
CA THR A 65 12.43 -14.43 10.79
C THR A 65 13.87 -13.96 10.61
N GLY A 66 14.32 -12.98 11.41
CA GLY A 66 15.70 -12.48 11.33
C GLY A 66 16.09 -11.88 9.98
N GLY A 67 15.12 -11.37 9.20
CA GLY A 67 15.34 -10.87 7.85
C GLY A 67 15.45 -11.97 6.77
N VAL A 68 15.10 -13.20 7.11
CA VAL A 68 15.12 -14.34 6.18
C VAL A 68 13.70 -14.86 5.96
N LEU A 69 13.33 -15.03 4.70
CA LEU A 69 12.15 -15.74 4.26
C LEU A 69 12.56 -17.12 3.75
N GLU A 70 12.08 -18.17 4.43
CA GLU A 70 12.24 -19.54 3.96
C GLU A 70 11.21 -19.86 2.87
N VAL A 71 11.69 -20.41 1.75
CA VAL A 71 10.84 -20.81 0.62
C VAL A 71 11.32 -22.18 0.13
N LEU A 72 10.57 -23.24 0.46
CA LEU A 72 10.92 -24.61 0.09
C LEU A 72 12.35 -24.97 0.57
N THR A 73 13.29 -25.15 -0.36
CA THR A 73 14.70 -25.46 -0.11
C THR A 73 15.61 -24.24 -0.18
N ASP A 74 15.06 -23.07 -0.47
CA ASP A 74 15.78 -21.81 -0.65
C ASP A 74 15.52 -20.82 0.49
N GLN A 75 16.40 -19.82 0.57
CA GLN A 75 16.30 -18.72 1.50
C GLN A 75 16.43 -17.39 0.76
N LEU A 76 15.53 -16.46 1.07
CA LEU A 76 15.57 -15.11 0.54
C LEU A 76 15.79 -14.13 1.68
N PHE A 77 16.64 -13.14 1.47
CA PHE A 77 16.64 -11.96 2.33
C PHE A 77 15.34 -11.18 2.12
N ALA A 78 14.68 -10.81 3.22
CA ALA A 78 13.43 -10.05 3.20
C ALA A 78 13.46 -8.93 4.23
N THR A 79 13.00 -7.75 3.84
CA THR A 79 12.90 -6.59 4.72
C THR A 79 11.66 -5.76 4.38
N ASP A 80 11.19 -4.98 5.35
CA ASP A 80 10.05 -4.09 5.18
C ASP A 80 10.50 -2.80 4.47
N LEU A 81 9.75 -2.38 3.44
CA LEU A 81 9.98 -1.13 2.70
C LEU A 81 9.10 -0.01 3.29
N LEU A 82 9.50 0.54 4.44
CA LEU A 82 8.69 1.49 5.21
C LEU A 82 8.49 2.84 4.52
N GLU A 83 9.43 3.20 3.64
CA GLU A 83 9.44 4.41 2.81
C GLU A 83 8.41 4.34 1.67
N ILE A 84 8.03 3.13 1.26
CA ILE A 84 7.06 2.93 0.19
C ILE A 84 5.66 2.92 0.77
N LEU A 85 4.92 4.01 0.57
CA LEU A 85 3.53 4.12 1.01
C LEU A 85 2.65 3.06 0.34
N PRO A 86 1.81 2.35 1.10
CA PRO A 86 1.02 1.23 0.63
C PRO A 86 -0.13 1.68 -0.28
N ALA A 87 -0.82 0.71 -0.89
CA ALA A 87 -2.10 1.01 -1.53
C ALA A 87 -3.16 1.24 -0.44
N ALA A 88 -4.19 2.03 -0.74
CA ALA A 88 -5.34 2.18 0.15
C ALA A 88 -5.92 0.82 0.53
N GLY A 89 -6.12 0.60 1.83
CA GLY A 89 -6.64 -0.65 2.40
C GLY A 89 -5.68 -1.83 2.35
N GLN A 90 -4.39 -1.65 2.02
CA GLN A 90 -3.45 -2.77 1.93
C GLN A 90 -3.35 -3.50 3.27
N GLY A 91 -3.80 -4.76 3.28
CA GLY A 91 -3.80 -5.61 4.48
C GLY A 91 -5.16 -5.70 5.16
N ALA A 92 -6.11 -4.81 4.90
CA ALA A 92 -7.48 -4.96 5.36
C ALA A 92 -8.26 -5.99 4.52
N ILE A 93 -9.30 -6.58 5.13
CA ILE A 93 -10.29 -7.42 4.43
C ILE A 93 -11.62 -6.66 4.48
N GLY A 94 -12.20 -6.40 3.31
CA GLY A 94 -13.54 -5.84 3.20
C GLY A 94 -14.58 -6.93 2.91
N SER A 95 -15.75 -6.82 3.52
CA SER A 95 -16.92 -7.64 3.18
C SER A 95 -17.95 -6.76 2.49
N GLU A 96 -18.40 -7.18 1.31
CA GLU A 96 -19.43 -6.48 0.54
C GLU A 96 -20.76 -7.21 0.67
N ILE A 97 -21.81 -6.45 0.96
CA ILE A 97 -23.19 -6.94 1.09
C ILE A 97 -24.13 -6.02 0.32
N ARG A 98 -25.33 -6.49 0.02
CA ARG A 98 -26.37 -5.64 -0.54
C ARG A 98 -26.76 -4.55 0.46
N ALA A 99 -27.02 -3.33 -0.04
CA ALA A 99 -27.29 -2.16 0.79
C ALA A 99 -28.52 -2.32 1.72
N ASN A 100 -29.50 -3.15 1.35
CA ASN A 100 -30.76 -3.32 2.10
C ASN A 100 -30.79 -4.59 2.98
N GLU A 101 -29.67 -5.28 3.17
CA GLU A 101 -29.59 -6.51 3.98
C GLU A 101 -29.24 -6.20 5.45
N LEU A 102 -30.24 -5.76 6.23
CA LEU A 102 -30.05 -5.37 7.64
C LEU A 102 -29.51 -6.51 8.52
N GLU A 103 -29.93 -7.75 8.28
CA GLU A 103 -29.43 -8.90 9.02
C GLU A 103 -27.92 -9.06 8.83
N MET A 104 -27.44 -8.96 7.58
CA MET A 104 -26.02 -9.02 7.27
C MET A 104 -25.24 -7.83 7.84
N GLN A 105 -25.80 -6.62 7.83
CA GLN A 105 -25.18 -5.45 8.46
C GLN A 105 -24.95 -5.69 9.96
N ASN A 106 -25.97 -6.19 10.66
CA ASN A 106 -25.89 -6.48 12.09
C ASN A 106 -24.89 -7.60 12.41
N LEU A 107 -24.76 -8.59 11.53
CA LEU A 107 -23.77 -9.66 11.69
C LEU A 107 -22.35 -9.14 11.49
N LEU A 108 -22.10 -8.40 10.40
CA LEU A 108 -20.77 -7.88 10.07
C LEU A 108 -20.28 -6.81 11.05
N ALA A 109 -21.19 -6.05 11.65
CA ALA A 109 -20.85 -5.08 12.70
C ALA A 109 -20.10 -5.73 13.88
N LYS A 110 -20.36 -7.01 14.17
CA LYS A 110 -19.73 -7.74 15.29
C LYS A 110 -18.26 -8.11 15.03
N ILE A 111 -17.85 -8.19 13.77
CA ILE A 111 -16.48 -8.54 13.36
C ILE A 111 -15.71 -7.34 12.79
N ASN A 112 -16.33 -6.16 12.76
CA ASN A 112 -15.72 -4.95 12.25
C ASN A 112 -14.76 -4.35 13.29
N ASP A 113 -13.49 -4.23 12.91
CA ASP A 113 -12.53 -3.45 13.69
C ASP A 113 -12.71 -1.95 13.40
N ALA A 114 -13.23 -1.20 14.37
CA ALA A 114 -13.56 0.21 14.19
C ALA A 114 -12.35 1.10 13.81
N PRO A 115 -11.16 0.95 14.43
CA PRO A 115 -9.96 1.70 14.00
C PRO A 115 -9.54 1.40 12.55
N THR A 116 -9.50 0.12 12.15
CA THR A 116 -9.18 -0.28 10.77
C THR A 116 -10.23 0.24 9.80
N TRP A 117 -11.52 0.15 10.15
CA TRP A 117 -12.59 0.72 9.34
C TRP A 117 -12.38 2.22 9.14
N PHE A 118 -12.12 2.99 10.20
CA PHE A 118 -11.92 4.44 10.09
C PHE A 118 -10.71 4.75 9.19
N CYS A 119 -9.56 4.14 9.44
CA CYS A 119 -8.34 4.35 8.66
C CYS A 119 -8.56 4.02 7.17
N THR A 120 -9.12 2.84 6.87
CA THR A 120 -9.35 2.42 5.49
C THR A 120 -10.43 3.26 4.80
N ARG A 121 -11.41 3.78 5.54
CA ARG A 121 -12.37 4.75 5.01
C ARG A 121 -11.69 6.07 4.66
N VAL A 122 -10.78 6.59 5.49
CA VAL A 122 -10.00 7.80 5.15
C VAL A 122 -9.25 7.59 3.85
N GLU A 123 -8.56 6.47 3.71
CA GLU A 123 -7.78 6.13 2.53
C GLU A 123 -8.66 6.03 1.26
N ARG A 124 -9.85 5.43 1.38
CA ARG A 124 -10.81 5.33 0.27
C ARG A 124 -11.44 6.66 -0.10
N GLU A 125 -11.82 7.48 0.89
CA GLU A 125 -12.35 8.82 0.65
C GLU A 125 -11.30 9.72 -0.01
N PHE A 126 -10.03 9.60 0.38
CA PHE A 126 -8.93 10.32 -0.26
C PHE A 126 -8.81 9.98 -1.74
N LEU A 127 -8.83 8.69 -2.10
CA LEU A 127 -8.85 8.26 -3.50
C LEU A 127 -10.08 8.77 -4.25
N ARG A 128 -11.26 8.74 -3.60
CA ARG A 128 -12.50 9.25 -4.19
C ARG A 128 -12.42 10.75 -4.49
N LEU A 129 -11.90 11.54 -3.56
CA LEU A 129 -11.76 13.00 -3.71
C LEU A 129 -10.72 13.37 -4.77
N LEU A 130 -9.66 12.58 -4.91
CA LEU A 130 -8.63 12.80 -5.92
C LEU A 130 -9.16 12.67 -7.35
N GLY A 131 -10.30 12.00 -7.56
CA GLY A 131 -10.92 11.83 -8.88
C GLY A 131 -10.10 10.99 -9.86
N GLY A 132 -8.95 10.45 -9.43
CA GLY A 132 -8.12 9.55 -10.21
C GLY A 132 -8.78 8.19 -10.35
N GLY A 133 -8.93 7.69 -11.57
CA GLY A 133 -9.26 6.29 -11.80
C GLY A 133 -8.18 5.34 -11.26
N CYS A 134 -8.43 4.03 -11.29
CA CYS A 134 -7.53 2.96 -10.79
C CYS A 134 -6.07 3.00 -11.29
N ASN A 135 -5.75 3.87 -12.26
CA ASN A 135 -4.46 3.96 -12.92
C ASN A 135 -3.51 5.00 -12.32
N LEU A 136 -3.99 5.91 -11.45
CA LEU A 136 -3.10 6.89 -10.82
C LEU A 136 -2.22 6.20 -9.76
N PRO A 137 -0.87 6.26 -9.86
CA PRO A 137 0.00 5.72 -8.83
C PRO A 137 -0.08 6.56 -7.55
N VAL A 138 -0.84 6.06 -6.58
CA VAL A 138 -1.05 6.73 -5.28
C VAL A 138 -0.64 5.80 -4.15
N GLY A 139 0.21 6.30 -3.26
CA GLY A 139 0.48 5.67 -1.97
C GLY A 139 -0.21 6.43 -0.85
N ILE A 140 -0.83 5.72 0.10
CA ILE A 140 -1.44 6.32 1.28
C ILE A 140 -1.34 5.37 2.47
N ARG A 141 -1.03 5.91 3.65
CA ARG A 141 -1.00 5.18 4.92
C ARG A 141 -1.75 5.98 5.98
N THR A 142 -2.73 5.36 6.62
CA THR A 142 -3.43 5.94 7.77
C THR A 142 -3.27 5.06 9.01
N SER A 143 -3.03 5.70 10.15
CA SER A 143 -2.99 5.04 11.45
C SER A 143 -3.76 5.86 12.48
N LEU A 144 -4.41 5.16 13.43
CA LEU A 144 -5.14 5.78 14.53
C LEU A 144 -4.59 5.24 15.85
N ARG A 145 -4.14 6.14 16.73
CA ARG A 145 -3.68 5.81 18.09
C ARG A 145 -4.48 6.63 19.10
N GLY A 146 -5.38 5.97 19.83
CA GLY A 146 -6.40 6.70 20.60
C GLY A 146 -7.27 7.52 19.64
N ASN A 147 -7.33 8.83 19.85
CA ASN A 147 -8.05 9.75 18.96
C ASN A 147 -7.14 10.42 17.91
N GLU A 148 -5.81 10.22 18.01
CA GLU A 148 -4.86 10.85 17.11
C GLU A 148 -4.75 10.03 15.82
N LEU A 149 -5.26 10.61 14.73
CA LEU A 149 -5.07 10.11 13.38
C LEU A 149 -3.75 10.64 12.83
N ARG A 150 -3.02 9.80 12.10
CA ARG A 150 -1.91 10.21 11.24
C ARG A 150 -2.15 9.66 9.85
N CYS A 151 -2.12 10.54 8.86
CA CYS A 151 -2.24 10.18 7.45
C CYS A 151 -1.09 10.78 6.67
N GLU A 152 -0.55 10.01 5.74
CA GLU A 152 0.42 10.48 4.76
C GLU A 152 0.08 9.89 3.39
N ALA A 153 0.28 10.68 2.35
CA ALA A 153 0.07 10.23 0.99
C ALA A 153 1.11 10.81 0.02
N ILE A 154 1.30 10.10 -1.07
CA ILE A 154 2.10 10.50 -2.22
C ILE A 154 1.32 10.21 -3.51
N ILE A 155 1.31 11.19 -4.40
CA ILE A 155 0.62 11.16 -5.69
C ILE A 155 1.65 11.36 -6.79
N PHE A 156 1.71 10.41 -7.73
CA PHE A 156 2.45 10.56 -8.96
C PHE A 156 1.44 10.89 -10.07
N ASP A 157 1.22 12.17 -10.32
CA ASP A 157 0.45 12.66 -11.46
C ASP A 157 1.36 12.81 -12.69
N GLU A 158 0.91 13.51 -13.73
CA GLU A 158 1.71 13.79 -14.93
C GLU A 158 2.83 14.82 -14.70
N SER A 159 3.00 15.34 -13.48
CA SER A 159 4.06 16.29 -13.17
C SER A 159 5.43 15.62 -12.99
N GLU A 160 6.49 16.41 -13.12
CA GLU A 160 7.88 15.92 -13.00
C GLU A 160 8.23 15.41 -11.59
N LYS A 161 7.55 15.91 -10.54
CA LYS A 161 7.82 15.57 -9.15
C LYS A 161 6.55 15.11 -8.45
N PRO A 162 6.60 14.03 -7.64
CA PRO A 162 5.43 13.61 -6.90
C PRO A 162 4.97 14.67 -5.91
N ARG A 163 3.65 14.77 -5.72
CA ARG A 163 3.06 15.57 -4.65
C ARG A 163 2.91 14.70 -3.42
N SER A 164 3.35 15.17 -2.26
CA SER A 164 3.24 14.41 -1.01
C SER A 164 2.90 15.31 0.15
N GLY A 165 2.25 14.75 1.17
CA GLY A 165 1.88 15.48 2.36
C GLY A 165 1.44 14.55 3.47
N ALA A 166 1.40 15.11 4.67
CA ALA A 166 0.95 14.41 5.86
C ALA A 166 0.14 15.35 6.74
N ILE A 167 -0.82 14.78 7.46
CA ILE A 167 -1.62 15.45 8.48
C ILE A 167 -1.64 14.58 9.74
N SER A 168 -1.82 15.24 10.88
CA SER A 168 -2.03 14.58 12.17
C SER A 168 -3.03 15.37 12.99
N GLY A 169 -3.91 14.68 13.72
CA GLY A 169 -4.88 15.32 14.61
C GLY A 169 -6.12 14.46 14.83
N GLU A 170 -7.09 15.03 15.54
CA GLU A 170 -8.39 14.40 15.73
C GLU A 170 -9.34 14.79 14.59
N PHE A 171 -10.09 13.81 14.07
CA PHE A 171 -11.05 14.03 12.99
C PHE A 171 -12.35 13.29 13.31
N GLU A 172 -13.48 14.00 13.24
CA GLU A 172 -14.80 13.42 13.52
C GLU A 172 -15.24 12.42 12.45
N THR A 173 -14.83 12.64 11.19
CA THR A 173 -15.25 11.78 10.06
C THR A 173 -14.07 11.43 9.16
N PRO A 174 -14.09 10.25 8.51
CA PRO A 174 -13.07 9.88 7.54
C PRO A 174 -12.96 10.87 6.37
N GLY A 175 -14.10 11.43 5.95
CA GLY A 175 -14.15 12.40 4.85
C GLY A 175 -13.46 13.73 5.19
N ALA A 176 -13.59 14.21 6.43
CA ALA A 176 -12.90 15.42 6.89
C ALA A 176 -11.37 15.24 6.87
N ALA A 177 -10.87 14.11 7.37
CA ALA A 177 -9.44 13.79 7.33
C ALA A 177 -8.92 13.68 5.89
N ALA A 178 -9.66 12.97 5.02
CA ALA A 178 -9.29 12.82 3.61
C ALA A 178 -9.21 14.18 2.89
N ALA A 179 -10.20 15.06 3.11
CA ALA A 179 -10.23 16.40 2.54
C ALA A 179 -9.07 17.26 3.06
N ALA A 180 -8.78 17.22 4.36
CA ALA A 180 -7.67 17.95 4.97
C ALA A 180 -6.32 17.50 4.39
N LEU A 181 -6.11 16.19 4.19
CA LEU A 181 -4.90 15.66 3.59
C LEU A 181 -4.74 16.12 2.13
N LEU A 182 -5.81 16.04 1.35
CA LEU A 182 -5.80 16.46 -0.05
C LEU A 182 -5.49 17.97 -0.17
N HIS A 183 -6.16 18.78 0.65
CA HIS A 183 -5.92 20.22 0.72
C HIS A 183 -4.46 20.54 1.04
N MET A 184 -3.92 19.90 2.08
CA MET A 184 -2.51 20.04 2.48
C MET A 184 -1.53 19.72 1.35
N ILE A 185 -1.80 18.67 0.55
CA ILE A 185 -0.94 18.26 -0.57
C ILE A 185 -0.97 19.29 -1.70
N TYR A 186 -2.14 19.85 -2.03
CA TYR A 186 -2.28 20.78 -3.15
C TYR A 186 -1.97 22.23 -2.79
N GLU A 187 -2.13 22.66 -1.54
CA GLU A 187 -1.72 23.99 -1.08
C GLU A 187 -0.21 24.13 -0.97
N LYS A 188 0.50 23.09 -0.48
CA LYS A 188 1.97 23.08 -0.49
C LYS A 188 2.57 23.02 -1.90
N GLY A 189 1.76 22.69 -2.91
CA GLY A 189 2.15 22.60 -4.31
C GLY A 189 1.96 23.89 -5.11
N LYS A 190 1.58 25.01 -4.46
CA LYS A 190 1.59 26.38 -5.00
C LYS A 190 2.77 27.15 -4.42
#